data_AF-A0A7W0X8P3-F1
#
_entry.id   AF-A0A7W0X8P3-F1
#
_cell.length_a   1.000
_cell.length_b   1.000
_cell.length_c   1.000
_cell.angle_alpha   90.00
_cell.angle_beta   90.00
_cell.angle_gamma   90.00
#
_symmetry.space_group_name_H-M   'P 1'
#
loop_
_entity.id
_entity.type
_entity.pdbx_description
1 polymer ?
#
loop_
_entity_poly.entity_id
_entity_poly.type
_entity_poly.pdbx_seq_one_letter_code
_entity_poly.pdbx_strand_id
1 'polypeptide(L)'
;MHACTLAGAGVGVTPADPRHGCRRRGRRPATRGANVRALRPGEDMGSMDDLAEALRGRLIERARAGGPAVGDVRAQVRELVDSEAPALTGSERESLCERVLRLAGGLGPLEPLLADPLVDEVMVNGPDHVYVERRGKVVPTAVRFGSESDLTHAIERILAPLGRRVDEASPMCDARLADGSRVNVVVRPLSLVGPCLTIRRFRREGYSLRDLVANGTLATAASELLALAVAGRASILVSGGTGSGKTTTLNALSGAIPAGERVVTIEDAAELSLRQEHVVRLESRPANLEGRGEVTIRSLVVNALRMRPDRIVVGEVRGPEALDLLQALNTGHDGSLSTVHANSPEDALRRLETLALMAGVGLPHAAIREQVAGALDLVVHQTRRPDGSRQVVSICEVTRVAGGAATRELMRGEEVMAAREGSLARRLQGIRG
;
A
#
# COMPACT_ATOMS: atom_id res chain seq x y z
N MET A 1 -58.02 10.30 -22.09
CA MET A 1 -58.62 9.59 -23.25
C MET A 1 -58.08 8.16 -23.25
N HIS A 2 -59.00 7.19 -23.19
CA HIS A 2 -58.85 5.70 -23.20
C HIS A 2 -58.01 5.09 -22.05
N ALA A 3 -58.51 4.36 -21.04
CA ALA A 3 -59.76 3.62 -20.74
C ALA A 3 -60.13 2.46 -21.67
N CYS A 4 -59.82 1.22 -21.22
CA CYS A 4 -60.61 -0.03 -21.34
C CYS A 4 -60.02 -1.03 -20.30
N THR A 5 -60.63 -1.40 -19.14
CA THR A 5 -61.74 -2.38 -18.84
C THR A 5 -61.59 -3.73 -19.57
N LEU A 6 -61.70 -4.95 -19.01
CA LEU A 6 -62.46 -5.63 -17.92
C LEU A 6 -61.71 -6.97 -17.60
N ALA A 7 -61.55 -7.49 -16.37
CA ALA A 7 -62.48 -8.11 -15.40
C ALA A 7 -62.62 -9.66 -15.47
N GLY A 8 -62.69 -10.29 -14.29
CA GLY A 8 -63.20 -11.67 -14.01
C GLY A 8 -62.12 -12.64 -13.50
N ALA A 9 -61.94 -13.03 -12.22
CA ALA A 9 -62.80 -13.46 -11.10
C ALA A 9 -62.90 -15.00 -10.94
N GLY A 10 -62.75 -15.48 -9.69
CA GLY A 10 -63.14 -16.82 -9.19
C GLY A 10 -61.97 -17.78 -8.96
N VAL A 11 -61.40 -17.94 -7.75
CA VAL A 11 -61.89 -18.60 -6.51
C VAL A 11 -62.26 -20.08 -6.70
N GLY A 12 -61.53 -20.96 -6.00
CA GLY A 12 -61.84 -22.39 -5.86
C GLY A 12 -60.98 -23.05 -4.79
N VAL A 13 -61.41 -22.96 -3.53
CA VAL A 13 -60.97 -23.81 -2.42
C VAL A 13 -62.07 -24.85 -2.20
N THR A 14 -61.72 -26.14 -2.08
CA THR A 14 -62.47 -27.13 -1.26
C THR A 14 -61.66 -28.42 -1.02
N PRO A 15 -61.98 -29.19 0.05
CA PRO A 15 -61.04 -30.08 0.77
C PRO A 15 -61.49 -31.56 0.90
N ALA A 16 -60.70 -32.34 1.68
CA ALA A 16 -60.91 -33.70 2.26
C ALA A 16 -60.75 -34.90 1.30
N ASP A 17 -60.23 -36.09 1.66
CA ASP A 17 -60.37 -36.91 2.89
C ASP A 17 -59.24 -38.00 2.97
N PRO A 18 -59.17 -39.00 3.91
CA PRO A 18 -57.97 -39.33 4.67
C PRO A 18 -57.58 -40.83 4.57
N ARG A 19 -56.80 -41.29 5.56
CA ARG A 19 -56.41 -42.68 5.86
C ARG A 19 -55.23 -43.20 5.04
N HIS A 20 -54.07 -43.33 5.70
CA HIS A 20 -53.40 -44.63 5.92
C HIS A 20 -52.27 -44.41 6.94
N GLY A 21 -52.35 -45.12 8.06
CA GLY A 21 -51.33 -45.10 9.10
C GLY A 21 -50.11 -45.94 8.72
N CYS A 22 -48.92 -45.46 9.08
CA CYS A 22 -47.77 -46.34 9.28
C CYS A 22 -46.86 -45.72 10.35
N ARG A 23 -46.87 -46.34 11.53
CA ARG A 23 -45.90 -46.06 12.60
C ARG A 23 -44.52 -46.54 12.14
N ARG A 24 -43.57 -45.63 11.96
CA ARG A 24 -42.14 -45.96 11.94
C ARG A 24 -41.39 -45.10 12.95
N ARG A 25 -40.91 -45.77 14.00
CA ARG A 25 -39.86 -45.28 14.90
C ARG A 25 -38.61 -45.01 14.06
N GLY A 26 -38.18 -43.75 13.97
CA GLY A 26 -36.94 -43.33 13.33
C GLY A 26 -36.11 -42.51 14.31
N ARG A 27 -34.95 -43.04 14.68
CA ARG A 27 -33.97 -42.50 15.63
C ARG A 27 -33.59 -41.05 15.32
N ARG A 28 -33.54 -40.19 16.36
CA ARG A 28 -32.79 -38.93 16.32
C ARG A 28 -31.30 -39.24 16.06
N PRO A 29 -30.59 -38.49 15.21
CA PRO A 29 -29.15 -38.63 15.09
C PRO A 29 -28.50 -38.10 16.37
N ALA A 30 -27.75 -38.97 17.05
CA ALA A 30 -26.90 -38.58 18.15
C ALA A 30 -25.81 -37.64 17.61
N THR A 31 -25.74 -36.44 18.18
CA THR A 31 -24.57 -35.56 18.09
C THR A 31 -23.35 -36.34 18.56
N ARG A 32 -22.46 -36.73 17.64
CA ARG A 32 -21.15 -37.30 17.96
C ARG A 32 -20.32 -36.20 18.62
N GLY A 33 -20.32 -36.17 19.95
CA GLY A 33 -19.23 -35.54 20.69
C GLY A 33 -17.94 -36.24 20.29
N ALA A 34 -17.00 -35.49 19.71
CA ALA A 34 -15.67 -36.00 19.44
C ALA A 34 -15.02 -36.31 20.80
N ASN A 35 -14.90 -37.59 21.13
CA ASN A 35 -14.08 -38.02 22.26
C ASN A 35 -12.64 -37.62 21.96
N VAL A 36 -12.13 -36.64 22.72
CA VAL A 36 -10.71 -36.32 22.78
C VAL A 36 -10.01 -37.57 23.31
N ARG A 37 -9.37 -38.32 22.41
CA ARG A 37 -8.58 -39.50 22.75
C ARG A 37 -7.37 -39.00 23.55
N ALA A 38 -7.16 -39.56 24.75
CA ALA A 38 -6.00 -39.23 25.58
C ALA A 38 -4.72 -39.42 24.75
N LEU A 39 -3.98 -38.31 24.53
CA LEU A 39 -2.70 -38.29 23.83
C LEU A 39 -1.69 -39.14 24.60
N ARG A 40 -0.99 -40.04 23.89
CA ARG A 40 0.16 -40.77 24.42
C ARG A 40 1.43 -39.96 24.13
N PRO A 41 2.46 -39.99 24.99
CA PRO A 41 3.67 -39.18 24.79
C PRO A 41 4.46 -39.72 23.58
N GLY A 42 4.76 -38.86 22.58
CA GLY A 42 5.62 -39.20 21.44
C GLY A 42 5.14 -38.81 20.03
N GLU A 43 4.01 -38.10 19.88
CA GLU A 43 3.47 -37.63 18.58
C GLU A 43 3.48 -36.08 18.53
N ASP A 44 4.63 -35.46 18.81
CA ASP A 44 4.67 -34.13 19.47
C ASP A 44 4.74 -32.87 18.56
N MET A 45 4.25 -32.89 17.31
CA MET A 45 4.06 -31.61 16.59
C MET A 45 2.73 -31.49 15.83
N GLY A 46 2.31 -32.49 15.06
CA GLY A 46 1.05 -32.43 14.30
C GLY A 46 -0.21 -32.35 15.18
N SER A 47 -0.22 -33.07 16.30
CA SER A 47 -1.36 -33.14 17.23
C SER A 47 -1.70 -31.78 17.86
N MET A 48 -0.68 -31.00 18.22
CA MET A 48 -0.88 -29.68 18.82
C MET A 48 -1.40 -28.67 17.79
N ASP A 49 -0.94 -28.72 16.53
CA ASP A 49 -1.43 -27.85 15.44
C ASP A 49 -2.90 -28.13 15.13
N ASP A 50 -3.26 -29.40 14.97
CA ASP A 50 -4.65 -29.82 14.74
C ASP A 50 -5.57 -29.37 15.89
N LEU A 51 -5.10 -29.51 17.14
CA LEU A 51 -5.84 -29.09 18.32
C LEU A 51 -6.02 -27.56 18.37
N ALA A 52 -4.97 -26.80 18.04
CA ALA A 52 -5.04 -25.35 17.99
C ALA A 52 -6.05 -24.86 16.93
N GLU A 53 -6.09 -25.55 15.78
CA GLU A 53 -6.99 -25.21 14.68
C GLU A 53 -8.45 -25.55 14.99
N ALA A 54 -8.69 -26.68 15.66
CA ALA A 54 -10.02 -27.04 16.17
C ALA A 54 -10.55 -26.04 17.22
N LEU A 55 -9.68 -25.60 18.14
CA LEU A 55 -10.02 -24.60 19.16
C LEU A 55 -10.29 -23.22 18.54
N ARG A 56 -9.49 -22.82 17.55
CA ARG A 56 -9.73 -21.60 16.77
C ARG A 56 -11.11 -21.64 16.08
N GLY A 57 -11.47 -22.75 15.45
CA GLY A 57 -12.79 -22.92 14.82
C GLY A 57 -13.94 -22.69 15.80
N ARG A 58 -13.83 -23.22 17.03
CA ARG A 58 -14.85 -23.00 18.07
C ARG A 58 -14.88 -21.56 18.59
N LEU A 59 -13.72 -20.90 18.68
CA LEU A 59 -13.64 -19.50 19.04
C LEU A 59 -14.38 -18.62 18.01
N ILE A 60 -14.23 -18.92 16.72
CA ILE A 60 -14.94 -18.23 15.62
C ILE A 60 -16.45 -18.47 15.70
N GLU A 61 -16.88 -19.71 15.92
CA GLU A 61 -18.31 -20.03 16.09
C GLU A 61 -18.93 -19.32 17.31
N ARG A 62 -18.21 -19.23 18.43
CA ARG A 62 -18.63 -18.44 19.60
C ARG A 62 -18.75 -16.96 19.29
N ALA A 63 -17.81 -16.40 18.52
CA ALA A 63 -17.87 -15.00 18.09
C ALA A 63 -19.06 -14.72 17.16
N ARG A 64 -19.39 -15.66 16.25
CA ARG A 64 -20.55 -15.57 15.35
C ARG A 64 -21.90 -15.69 16.06
N ALA A 65 -21.96 -16.46 17.15
CA ALA A 65 -23.18 -16.68 17.93
C ALA A 65 -23.60 -15.50 18.84
N GLY A 66 -22.93 -14.34 18.74
CA GLY A 66 -23.31 -13.13 19.49
C GLY A 66 -22.75 -13.05 20.92
N GLY A 67 -21.67 -13.78 21.21
CA GLY A 67 -20.91 -13.56 22.45
C GLY A 67 -20.31 -12.14 22.53
N PRO A 68 -20.08 -11.59 23.72
CA PRO A 68 -19.69 -10.19 23.90
C PRO A 68 -18.42 -9.85 23.10
N ALA A 69 -18.57 -8.96 22.12
CA ALA A 69 -17.52 -8.51 21.20
C ALA A 69 -16.50 -7.53 21.84
N VAL A 70 -16.42 -7.47 23.19
CA VAL A 70 -15.53 -6.54 23.93
C VAL A 70 -14.90 -7.25 25.15
N GLY A 71 -14.52 -8.52 24.98
CA GLY A 71 -13.72 -9.26 25.96
C GLY A 71 -12.29 -9.43 25.47
N ASP A 72 -11.32 -9.49 26.39
CA ASP A 72 -9.94 -9.85 26.09
C ASP A 72 -9.90 -11.22 25.39
N VAL A 73 -9.60 -11.25 24.08
CA VAL A 73 -9.50 -12.48 23.27
C VAL A 73 -8.54 -13.48 23.93
N ARG A 74 -7.52 -12.99 24.63
CA ARG A 74 -6.59 -13.81 25.41
C ARG A 74 -7.28 -14.55 26.54
N ALA A 75 -8.18 -13.89 27.26
CA ALA A 75 -8.96 -14.51 28.32
C ALA A 75 -9.92 -15.59 27.77
N GLN A 76 -10.58 -15.32 26.64
CA GLN A 76 -11.48 -16.27 26.00
C GLN A 76 -10.74 -17.51 25.46
N VAL A 77 -9.58 -17.32 24.85
CA VAL A 77 -8.74 -18.43 24.39
C VAL A 77 -8.25 -19.25 25.58
N ARG A 78 -7.82 -18.60 26.66
CA ARG A 78 -7.34 -19.30 27.86
C ARG A 78 -8.46 -20.12 28.50
N GLU A 79 -9.66 -19.55 28.66
CA GLU A 79 -10.83 -20.28 29.15
C GLU A 79 -11.18 -21.50 28.26
N LEU A 80 -11.13 -21.32 26.94
CA LEU A 80 -11.41 -22.40 25.99
C LEU A 80 -10.37 -23.52 26.09
N VAL A 81 -9.08 -23.17 26.14
CA VAL A 81 -7.97 -24.13 26.30
C VAL A 81 -8.05 -24.87 27.64
N ASP A 82 -8.36 -24.17 28.73
CA ASP A 82 -8.50 -24.76 30.06
C ASP A 82 -9.65 -25.77 30.12
N SER A 83 -10.76 -25.47 29.43
CA SER A 83 -11.94 -26.36 29.40
C SER A 83 -11.78 -27.59 28.51
N GLU A 84 -11.06 -27.46 27.39
CA GLU A 84 -11.05 -28.46 26.31
C GLU A 84 -9.75 -29.28 26.26
N ALA A 85 -8.68 -28.77 26.87
CA ALA A 85 -7.39 -29.45 26.99
C ALA A 85 -6.93 -29.60 28.46
N PRO A 86 -7.76 -30.20 29.35
CA PRO A 86 -7.42 -30.34 30.78
C PRO A 86 -6.22 -31.27 31.02
N ALA A 87 -5.93 -32.18 30.09
CA ALA A 87 -4.85 -33.15 30.20
C ALA A 87 -3.43 -32.57 29.94
N LEU A 88 -3.33 -31.37 29.38
CA LEU A 88 -2.03 -30.71 29.11
C LEU A 88 -1.40 -30.16 30.40
N THR A 89 -0.08 -29.99 30.42
CA THR A 89 0.64 -29.26 31.47
C THR A 89 0.44 -27.75 31.32
N GLY A 90 0.83 -26.98 32.35
CA GLY A 90 0.75 -25.51 32.30
C GLY A 90 1.53 -24.90 31.12
N SER A 91 2.74 -25.41 30.86
CA SER A 91 3.58 -24.95 29.74
C SER A 91 2.98 -25.29 28.37
N GLU A 92 2.37 -26.47 28.23
CA GLU A 92 1.71 -26.88 26.98
C GLU A 92 0.43 -26.09 26.74
N ARG A 93 -0.35 -25.80 27.78
CA ARG A 93 -1.52 -24.91 27.68
C ARG A 93 -1.13 -23.49 27.29
N GLU A 94 -0.05 -22.95 27.86
CA GLU A 94 0.46 -21.63 27.47
C GLU A 94 0.89 -21.63 25.99
N SER A 95 1.62 -22.65 25.55
CA SER A 95 2.02 -22.82 24.15
C SER A 95 0.82 -22.99 23.20
N LEU A 96 -0.22 -23.71 23.63
CA LEU A 96 -1.45 -23.90 22.86
C LEU A 96 -2.25 -22.60 22.81
N CYS A 97 -2.35 -21.87 23.92
CA CYS A 97 -2.95 -20.53 23.96
C CYS A 97 -2.26 -19.59 22.99
N GLU A 98 -0.93 -19.53 22.96
CA GLU A 98 -0.21 -18.67 22.01
C GLU A 98 -0.46 -19.08 20.55
N ARG A 99 -0.54 -20.38 20.26
CA ARG A 99 -0.85 -20.88 18.90
C ARG A 99 -2.28 -20.52 18.50
N VAL A 100 -3.26 -20.77 19.38
CA VAL A 100 -4.66 -20.39 19.15
C VAL A 100 -4.81 -18.86 19.04
N LEU A 101 -4.07 -18.08 19.83
CA LEU A 101 -4.09 -16.62 19.75
C LEU A 101 -3.46 -16.09 18.47
N ARG A 102 -2.39 -16.71 17.97
CA ARG A 102 -1.80 -16.38 16.67
C ARG A 102 -2.73 -16.74 15.52
N LEU A 103 -3.43 -17.87 15.66
CA LEU A 103 -4.43 -18.33 14.71
C LEU A 103 -5.71 -17.48 14.75
N ALA A 104 -6.11 -17.01 15.93
CA ALA A 104 -7.24 -16.12 16.19
C ALA A 104 -6.89 -14.64 15.91
N GLY A 105 -5.59 -14.32 15.93
CA GLY A 105 -5.02 -13.04 15.56
C GLY A 105 -5.41 -12.69 14.12
N GLY A 106 -5.65 -11.39 13.90
CA GLY A 106 -6.41 -10.89 12.75
C GLY A 106 -5.87 -11.29 11.37
N LEU A 107 -4.59 -11.66 11.27
CA LEU A 107 -3.88 -11.93 10.01
C LEU A 107 -3.39 -13.39 9.89
N GLY A 108 -3.59 -14.21 10.93
CA GLY A 108 -3.31 -15.64 10.95
C GLY A 108 -1.86 -15.98 10.56
N PRO A 109 -1.63 -16.89 9.59
CA PRO A 109 -0.28 -17.34 9.23
C PRO A 109 0.61 -16.24 8.64
N LEU A 110 0.06 -15.08 8.29
CA LEU A 110 0.81 -13.93 7.77
C LEU A 110 1.46 -13.07 8.86
N GLU A 111 1.03 -13.19 10.12
CA GLU A 111 1.52 -12.34 11.21
C GLU A 111 3.06 -12.32 11.34
N PRO A 112 3.76 -13.47 11.30
CA PRO A 112 5.22 -13.47 11.38
C PRO A 112 5.88 -12.73 10.21
N LEU A 113 5.31 -12.84 9.00
CA LEU A 113 5.81 -12.15 7.80
C LEU A 113 5.59 -10.64 7.91
N LEU A 114 4.44 -10.23 8.44
CA LEU A 114 4.10 -8.82 8.63
C LEU A 114 4.80 -8.18 9.84
N ALA A 115 5.29 -8.98 10.78
CA ALA A 115 6.13 -8.52 11.89
C ALA A 115 7.61 -8.34 11.47
N ASP A 116 8.07 -9.09 10.47
CA ASP A 116 9.46 -9.06 10.02
C ASP A 116 9.81 -7.72 9.33
N PRO A 117 10.72 -6.90 9.88
CA PRO A 117 11.07 -5.60 9.31
C PRO A 117 11.76 -5.67 7.95
N LEU A 118 12.23 -6.86 7.52
CA LEU A 118 12.87 -7.07 6.22
C LEU A 118 11.86 -7.39 5.10
N VAL A 119 10.59 -7.63 5.43
CA VAL A 119 9.52 -7.89 4.46
C VAL A 119 8.88 -6.58 4.03
N ASP A 120 8.92 -6.30 2.73
CA ASP A 120 8.32 -5.13 2.11
C ASP A 120 6.87 -5.36 1.68
N GLU A 121 6.61 -6.55 1.17
CA GLU A 121 5.35 -6.92 0.56
C GLU A 121 5.09 -8.40 0.79
N VAL A 122 3.82 -8.75 1.02
CA VAL A 122 3.33 -10.12 1.15
C VAL A 122 2.31 -10.34 0.04
N MET A 123 2.50 -11.41 -0.75
CA MET A 123 1.63 -11.77 -1.87
C MET A 123 1.12 -13.19 -1.67
N VAL A 124 -0.20 -13.36 -1.62
CA VAL A 124 -0.88 -14.64 -1.46
C VAL A 124 -1.66 -14.93 -2.74
N ASN A 125 -1.25 -15.98 -3.45
CA ASN A 125 -1.84 -16.41 -4.72
C ASN A 125 -2.64 -17.70 -4.50
N GLY A 126 -3.67 -17.64 -3.65
CA GLY A 126 -4.37 -18.81 -3.12
C GLY A 126 -3.72 -19.37 -1.83
N PRO A 127 -4.35 -20.38 -1.21
CA PRO A 127 -4.00 -20.84 0.14
C PRO A 127 -2.59 -21.46 0.24
N ASP A 128 -2.09 -22.07 -0.83
CA ASP A 128 -0.81 -22.80 -0.84
C ASP A 128 0.41 -21.97 -1.25
N HIS A 129 0.20 -20.77 -1.79
CA HIS A 129 1.24 -20.01 -2.48
C HIS A 129 1.41 -18.61 -1.88
N VAL A 130 2.31 -18.50 -0.91
CA VAL A 130 2.67 -17.22 -0.27
C VAL A 130 4.10 -16.82 -0.62
N TYR A 131 4.26 -15.60 -1.14
CA TYR A 131 5.52 -14.97 -1.50
C TYR A 131 5.74 -13.71 -0.66
N VAL A 132 6.99 -13.31 -0.51
CA VAL A 132 7.36 -12.02 0.09
C VAL A 132 8.39 -11.31 -0.75
N GLU A 133 8.32 -9.97 -0.82
CA GLU A 133 9.43 -9.15 -1.27
C GLU A 133 10.36 -8.87 -0.09
N ARG A 134 11.65 -9.19 -0.26
CA ARG A 134 12.72 -8.82 0.66
C ARG A 134 13.82 -8.15 -0.14
N ARG A 135 14.17 -6.90 0.20
CA ARG A 135 15.26 -6.16 -0.45
C ARG A 135 15.13 -6.15 -1.99
N GLY A 136 13.92 -5.94 -2.52
CA GLY A 136 13.70 -5.88 -3.97
C GLY A 136 13.62 -7.22 -4.69
N LYS A 137 13.66 -8.35 -3.96
CA LYS A 137 13.57 -9.70 -4.52
C LYS A 137 12.36 -10.44 -3.97
N VAL A 138 11.54 -10.99 -4.88
CA VAL A 138 10.40 -11.83 -4.53
C VAL A 138 10.90 -13.25 -4.28
N VAL A 139 10.56 -13.80 -3.12
CA VAL A 139 10.94 -15.16 -2.72
C VAL A 139 9.72 -15.93 -2.21
N PRO A 140 9.61 -17.24 -2.52
CA PRO A 140 8.56 -18.08 -1.96
C PRO A 140 8.78 -18.29 -0.45
N THR A 141 7.70 -18.50 0.29
CA THR A 141 7.74 -18.82 1.72
C THR A 141 7.21 -20.24 1.97
N ALA A 142 7.46 -20.75 3.18
CA ALA A 142 6.83 -22.00 3.65
C ALA A 142 5.43 -21.79 4.24
N VAL A 143 4.97 -20.53 4.34
CA VAL A 143 3.69 -20.16 4.93
C VAL A 143 2.55 -20.59 4.01
N ARG A 144 1.52 -21.20 4.59
CA ARG A 144 0.31 -21.65 3.89
C ARG A 144 -0.92 -21.39 4.76
N PHE A 145 -2.07 -21.28 4.11
CA PHE A 145 -3.38 -21.35 4.76
C PHE A 145 -3.89 -22.79 4.71
N GLY A 146 -4.62 -23.22 5.74
CA GLY A 146 -5.20 -24.56 5.80
C GLY A 146 -6.22 -24.84 4.69
N SER A 147 -6.93 -23.79 4.23
CA SER A 147 -7.93 -23.89 3.16
C SER A 147 -8.22 -22.55 2.48
N GLU A 148 -8.93 -22.60 1.33
CA GLU A 148 -9.49 -21.41 0.65
C GLU A 148 -10.42 -20.61 1.59
N SER A 149 -11.17 -21.32 2.44
CA SER A 149 -12.06 -20.70 3.43
C SER A 149 -11.28 -19.94 4.49
N ASP A 150 -10.14 -20.46 4.96
CA ASP A 150 -9.31 -19.78 5.95
C ASP A 150 -8.71 -18.48 5.43
N LEU A 151 -8.26 -18.49 4.16
CA LEU A 151 -7.79 -17.28 3.49
C LEU A 151 -8.92 -16.26 3.32
N THR A 152 -10.12 -16.72 2.93
CA THR A 152 -11.31 -15.86 2.81
C THR A 152 -11.65 -15.20 4.15
N HIS A 153 -11.68 -15.96 5.24
CA HIS A 153 -11.91 -15.42 6.58
C HIS A 153 -10.81 -14.45 7.03
N ALA A 154 -9.55 -14.68 6.65
CA ALA A 154 -8.47 -13.73 6.92
C ALA A 154 -8.70 -12.40 6.18
N ILE A 155 -9.08 -12.47 4.90
CA ILE A 155 -9.43 -11.30 4.09
C ILE A 155 -10.61 -10.53 4.70
N GLU A 156 -11.68 -11.22 5.10
CA GLU A 156 -12.85 -10.59 5.73
C GLU A 156 -12.46 -9.84 7.02
N ARG A 157 -11.61 -10.43 7.86
CA ARG A 157 -11.12 -9.78 9.08
C ARG A 157 -10.24 -8.56 8.80
N ILE A 158 -9.49 -8.56 7.69
CA ILE A 158 -8.71 -7.40 7.25
C ILE A 158 -9.64 -6.25 6.82
N LEU A 159 -10.68 -6.57 6.07
CA LEU A 159 -11.55 -5.57 5.44
C LEU A 159 -12.68 -5.06 6.36
N ALA A 160 -13.18 -5.88 7.28
CA ALA A 160 -14.31 -5.54 8.14
C ALA A 160 -14.10 -4.27 8.99
N PRO A 161 -12.94 -4.05 9.66
CA PRO A 161 -12.68 -2.81 10.40
C PRO A 161 -12.67 -1.56 9.52
N LEU A 162 -12.46 -1.72 8.21
CA LEU A 162 -12.42 -0.64 7.23
C LEU A 162 -13.80 -0.37 6.60
N GLY A 163 -14.83 -1.11 7.02
CA GLY A 163 -16.17 -1.05 6.41
C GLY A 163 -16.17 -1.51 4.95
N ARG A 164 -15.19 -2.32 4.55
CA ARG A 164 -15.07 -2.88 3.20
C ARG A 164 -15.46 -4.35 3.21
N ARG A 165 -15.91 -4.84 2.05
CA ARG A 165 -16.22 -6.26 1.82
C ARG A 165 -15.85 -6.67 0.41
N VAL A 166 -15.60 -7.95 0.23
CA VAL A 166 -15.45 -8.59 -1.07
C VAL A 166 -16.41 -9.76 -1.14
N ASP A 167 -17.11 -9.87 -2.26
CA ASP A 167 -18.09 -10.91 -2.55
C ASP A 167 -18.18 -11.12 -4.07
N GLU A 168 -19.01 -12.06 -4.55
CA GLU A 168 -19.14 -12.31 -5.99
C GLU A 168 -19.66 -11.11 -6.78
N ALA A 169 -20.41 -10.19 -6.15
CA ALA A 169 -20.91 -8.98 -6.79
C ALA A 169 -19.88 -7.84 -6.79
N SER A 170 -18.95 -7.84 -5.84
CA SER A 170 -17.81 -6.92 -5.73
C SER A 170 -16.52 -7.71 -5.49
N PRO A 171 -15.99 -8.40 -6.52
CA PRO A 171 -14.94 -9.42 -6.38
C PRO A 171 -13.52 -8.85 -6.23
N MET A 172 -13.36 -7.55 -6.05
CA MET A 172 -12.07 -6.90 -5.83
C MET A 172 -12.20 -5.72 -4.88
N CYS A 173 -11.16 -5.46 -4.09
CA CYS A 173 -11.13 -4.34 -3.17
C CYS A 173 -9.69 -3.84 -2.95
N ASP A 174 -9.54 -2.52 -2.99
CA ASP A 174 -8.35 -1.82 -2.50
C ASP A 174 -8.68 -1.13 -1.17
N ALA A 175 -7.78 -1.26 -0.19
CA ALA A 175 -7.97 -0.71 1.14
C ALA A 175 -6.66 -0.29 1.79
N ARG A 176 -6.77 0.53 2.84
CA ARG A 176 -5.64 0.99 3.65
C ARG A 176 -5.84 0.59 5.10
N LEU A 177 -4.86 -0.10 5.65
CA LEU A 177 -4.87 -0.55 7.05
C LEU A 177 -4.52 0.59 8.01
N ALA A 178 -4.81 0.39 9.29
CA ALA A 178 -4.54 1.37 10.35
C ALA A 178 -3.04 1.69 10.52
N ASP A 179 -2.15 0.76 10.16
CA ASP A 179 -0.70 0.98 10.15
C ASP A 179 -0.20 1.75 8.91
N GLY A 180 -1.10 2.05 7.97
CA GLY A 180 -0.82 2.72 6.71
C GLY A 180 -0.57 1.79 5.54
N SER A 181 -0.44 0.47 5.77
CA SER A 181 -0.19 -0.54 4.75
C SER A 181 -1.34 -0.61 3.75
N ARG A 182 -1.02 -0.91 2.48
CA ARG A 182 -2.00 -1.04 1.41
C ARG A 182 -2.35 -2.50 1.20
N VAL A 183 -3.63 -2.77 1.02
CA VAL A 183 -4.14 -4.11 0.75
C VAL A 183 -4.93 -4.11 -0.55
N ASN A 184 -4.58 -5.03 -1.42
CA ASN A 184 -5.37 -5.37 -2.60
C ASN A 184 -5.88 -6.80 -2.45
N VAL A 185 -7.16 -6.99 -2.76
CA VAL A 185 -7.85 -8.28 -2.68
C VAL A 185 -8.57 -8.54 -4.00
N VAL A 186 -8.48 -9.78 -4.48
CA VAL A 186 -9.26 -10.26 -5.63
C VAL A 186 -9.78 -11.66 -5.31
N VAL A 187 -11.08 -11.89 -5.50
CA VAL A 187 -11.75 -13.17 -5.26
C VAL A 187 -12.43 -13.68 -6.53
N ARG A 188 -13.08 -14.86 -6.45
CA ARG A 188 -13.92 -15.37 -7.55
C ARG A 188 -15.08 -14.40 -7.84
N PRO A 189 -15.52 -14.28 -9.11
CA PRO A 189 -15.08 -15.05 -10.28
C PRO A 189 -13.81 -14.51 -10.98
N LEU A 190 -13.20 -13.41 -10.52
CA LEU A 190 -12.05 -12.80 -11.21
C LEU A 190 -10.76 -13.59 -11.04
N SER A 191 -10.52 -14.14 -9.85
CA SER A 191 -9.37 -15.00 -9.60
C SER A 191 -9.73 -16.48 -9.77
N LEU A 192 -9.10 -17.15 -10.74
CA LEU A 192 -9.31 -18.58 -11.02
C LEU A 192 -8.62 -19.50 -10.02
N VAL A 193 -7.67 -18.98 -9.24
CA VAL A 193 -6.87 -19.73 -8.25
C VAL A 193 -7.40 -19.61 -6.82
N GLY A 194 -8.62 -19.06 -6.67
CA GLY A 194 -9.19 -18.71 -5.36
C GLY A 194 -8.83 -17.28 -4.93
N PRO A 195 -9.05 -16.90 -3.67
CA PRO A 195 -8.76 -15.57 -3.16
C PRO A 195 -7.27 -15.24 -3.28
N CYS A 196 -6.99 -14.03 -3.73
CA CYS A 196 -5.67 -13.43 -3.79
C CYS A 196 -5.61 -12.21 -2.88
N LEU A 197 -4.48 -12.02 -2.22
CA LEU A 197 -4.25 -10.95 -1.26
C LEU A 197 -2.83 -10.43 -1.42
N THR A 198 -2.68 -9.13 -1.64
CA THR A 198 -1.39 -8.45 -1.66
C THR A 198 -1.37 -7.38 -0.59
N ILE A 199 -0.43 -7.47 0.34
CA ILE A 199 -0.21 -6.48 1.40
C ILE A 199 1.14 -5.82 1.15
N ARG A 200 1.11 -4.55 0.74
CA ARG A 200 2.31 -3.71 0.64
C ARG A 200 2.46 -2.91 1.92
N ARG A 201 3.49 -3.21 2.70
CA ARG A 201 3.65 -2.65 4.04
C ARG A 201 4.04 -1.19 3.98
N PHE A 202 3.44 -0.41 4.88
CA PHE A 202 3.90 0.96 5.11
C PHE A 202 5.08 0.93 6.07
N ARG A 203 6.24 1.42 5.60
CA ARG A 203 7.41 1.60 6.46
C ARG A 203 7.27 2.92 7.21
N ARG A 204 7.16 2.84 8.55
CA ARG A 204 7.10 4.03 9.42
C ARG A 204 8.34 4.91 9.28
N GLU A 205 9.51 4.28 9.15
CA GLU A 205 10.78 4.98 8.93
C GLU A 205 11.25 4.79 7.48
N GLY A 206 11.28 5.90 6.75
CA GLY A 206 11.88 5.95 5.41
C GLY A 206 13.40 5.91 5.49
N TYR A 207 14.03 5.46 4.40
CA TYR A 207 15.48 5.55 4.23
C TYR A 207 15.93 7.01 4.25
N SER A 208 17.02 7.29 4.96
CA SER A 208 17.75 8.55 4.85
C SER A 208 18.72 8.50 3.67
N LEU A 209 19.26 9.66 3.26
CA LEU A 209 20.33 9.72 2.26
C LEU A 209 21.55 8.88 2.68
N ARG A 210 21.87 8.82 3.97
CA ARG A 210 22.96 7.98 4.50
C ARG A 210 22.67 6.50 4.30
N ASP A 211 21.43 6.07 4.49
CA ASP A 211 21.04 4.68 4.26
C ASP A 211 21.10 4.32 2.77
N LEU A 212 20.76 5.25 1.87
CA LEU A 212 20.91 5.04 0.43
C LEU A 212 22.39 4.87 0.04
N VAL A 213 23.30 5.60 0.69
CA VAL A 213 24.75 5.40 0.51
C VAL A 213 25.18 4.03 1.05
N ALA A 214 24.78 3.68 2.27
CA ALA A 214 25.11 2.40 2.88
C ALA A 214 24.61 1.18 2.07
N ASN A 215 23.47 1.33 1.40
CA ASN A 215 22.90 0.30 0.51
C ASN A 215 23.50 0.29 -0.90
N GLY A 216 24.44 1.19 -1.22
CA GLY A 216 25.03 1.32 -2.56
C GLY A 216 24.08 1.89 -3.61
N THR A 217 22.95 2.48 -3.21
CA THR A 217 22.01 3.13 -4.13
C THR A 217 22.52 4.49 -4.60
N LEU A 218 23.28 5.19 -3.75
CA LEU A 218 23.78 6.53 -4.00
C LEU A 218 25.27 6.62 -3.66
N ALA A 219 26.07 7.31 -4.48
CA ALA A 219 27.46 7.62 -4.13
C ALA A 219 27.51 8.67 -2.99
N THR A 220 28.55 8.65 -2.15
CA THR A 220 28.69 9.61 -1.04
C THR A 220 28.66 11.07 -1.52
N ALA A 221 29.45 11.40 -2.54
CA ALA A 221 29.48 12.75 -3.12
C ALA A 221 28.11 13.18 -3.67
N ALA A 222 27.34 12.23 -4.23
CA ALA A 222 26.00 12.49 -4.74
C ALA A 222 25.00 12.75 -3.61
N SER A 223 25.14 12.04 -2.49
CA SER A 223 24.38 12.27 -1.26
C SER A 223 24.60 13.69 -0.72
N GLU A 224 25.86 14.13 -0.65
CA GLU A 224 26.22 15.47 -0.19
C GLU A 224 25.67 16.56 -1.11
N LEU A 225 25.85 16.40 -2.43
CA LEU A 225 25.29 17.32 -3.43
C LEU A 225 23.77 17.45 -3.27
N LEU A 226 23.06 16.33 -3.16
CA LEU A 226 21.60 16.32 -3.07
C LEU A 226 21.11 16.89 -1.74
N ALA A 227 21.81 16.65 -0.63
CA ALA A 227 21.49 17.26 0.65
C ALA A 227 21.63 18.79 0.57
N LEU A 228 22.72 19.30 -0.02
CA LEU A 228 22.92 20.73 -0.25
C LEU A 228 21.87 21.30 -1.20
N ALA A 229 21.54 20.60 -2.29
CA ALA A 229 20.50 21.02 -3.23
C ALA A 229 19.14 21.16 -2.54
N VAL A 230 18.75 20.18 -1.71
CA VAL A 230 17.51 20.25 -0.92
C VAL A 230 17.55 21.45 0.04
N ALA A 231 18.64 21.63 0.79
CA ALA A 231 18.79 22.76 1.70
C ALA A 231 18.74 24.12 0.98
N GLY A 232 19.27 24.19 -0.23
CA GLY A 232 19.24 25.38 -1.11
C GLY A 232 17.90 25.63 -1.78
N ARG A 233 16.87 24.83 -1.48
CA ARG A 233 15.55 24.88 -2.13
C ARG A 233 15.62 24.65 -3.65
N ALA A 234 16.52 23.78 -4.10
CA ALA A 234 16.52 23.31 -5.48
C ALA A 234 15.29 22.41 -5.71
N SER A 235 14.58 22.64 -6.81
CA SER A 235 13.45 21.80 -7.23
C SER A 235 13.98 20.54 -7.92
N ILE A 236 13.65 19.37 -7.37
CA ILE A 236 14.23 18.08 -7.80
C ILE A 236 13.16 17.14 -8.35
N LEU A 237 13.40 16.63 -9.55
CA LEU A 237 12.60 15.59 -10.18
C LEU A 237 13.33 14.25 -10.13
N VAL A 238 12.75 13.26 -9.45
CA VAL A 238 13.27 11.89 -9.44
C VAL A 238 12.62 11.07 -10.56
N SER A 239 13.42 10.50 -11.46
CA SER A 239 12.93 9.76 -12.62
C SER A 239 13.45 8.32 -12.67
N GLY A 240 12.76 7.47 -13.44
CA GLY A 240 13.10 6.05 -13.57
C GLY A 240 11.91 5.13 -13.86
N GLY A 241 12.22 3.89 -14.21
CA GLY A 241 11.24 2.84 -14.50
C GLY A 241 10.42 2.37 -13.28
N THR A 242 9.49 1.46 -13.50
CA THR A 242 8.73 0.80 -12.43
C THR A 242 9.66 -0.03 -11.54
N GLY A 243 9.45 0.05 -10.22
CA GLY A 243 10.26 -0.66 -9.24
C GLY A 243 11.71 -0.17 -9.10
N SER A 244 12.08 0.95 -9.75
CA SER A 244 13.44 1.50 -9.65
C SER A 244 13.77 2.09 -8.28
N GLY A 245 12.75 2.44 -7.48
CA GLY A 245 12.91 3.03 -6.14
C GLY A 245 12.77 4.55 -6.07
N LYS A 246 12.13 5.18 -7.07
CA LYS A 246 11.94 6.65 -7.12
C LYS A 246 11.34 7.23 -5.84
N THR A 247 10.21 6.68 -5.38
CA THR A 247 9.53 7.14 -4.15
C THR A 247 10.41 6.97 -2.93
N THR A 248 11.26 5.93 -2.89
CA THR A 248 12.23 5.72 -1.82
C THR A 248 13.28 6.84 -1.78
N THR A 249 13.84 7.19 -2.94
CA THR A 249 14.80 8.30 -3.06
C THR A 249 14.15 9.65 -2.80
N LEU A 250 12.92 9.86 -3.28
CA LEU A 250 12.11 11.03 -2.97
C LEU A 250 11.91 11.19 -1.46
N ASN A 251 11.60 10.10 -0.74
CA ASN A 251 11.42 10.11 0.71
C ASN A 251 12.74 10.39 1.47
N ALA A 252 13.87 9.89 0.96
CA ALA A 252 15.18 10.21 1.53
C ALA A 252 15.55 11.68 1.35
N LEU A 253 15.26 12.24 0.16
CA LEU A 253 15.45 13.66 -0.14
C LEU A 253 14.53 14.55 0.70
N SER A 254 13.25 14.17 0.86
CA SER A 254 12.32 14.94 1.69
C SER A 254 12.75 14.95 3.16
N GLY A 255 13.40 13.90 3.64
CA GLY A 255 14.03 13.87 4.97
C GLY A 255 15.17 14.88 5.17
N ALA A 256 15.77 15.41 4.08
CA ALA A 256 16.80 16.44 4.14
C ALA A 256 16.23 17.88 4.14
N ILE A 257 14.90 18.04 4.03
CA ILE A 257 14.25 19.35 4.13
C ILE A 257 14.46 19.92 5.55
N PRO A 258 14.86 21.21 5.70
CA PRO A 258 15.02 21.84 7.01
C PRO A 258 13.75 21.77 7.87
N ALA A 259 13.91 21.50 9.18
CA ALA A 259 12.79 21.25 10.09
C ALA A 259 11.81 22.42 10.27
N GLY A 260 12.24 23.65 10.01
CA GLY A 260 11.40 24.85 10.12
C GLY A 260 10.45 25.08 8.94
N GLU A 261 10.53 24.27 7.88
CA GLU A 261 9.73 24.44 6.67
C GLU A 261 8.43 23.63 6.74
N ARG A 262 7.32 24.25 6.32
CA ARG A 262 6.02 23.60 6.19
C ARG A 262 5.93 22.85 4.87
N VAL A 263 5.74 21.54 4.93
CA VAL A 263 5.69 20.67 3.75
C VAL A 263 4.28 20.12 3.55
N VAL A 264 3.78 20.19 2.31
CA VAL A 264 2.55 19.50 1.91
C VAL A 264 2.90 18.34 0.99
N THR A 265 2.61 17.10 1.40
CA THR A 265 2.78 15.92 0.54
C THR A 265 1.46 15.60 -0.16
N ILE A 266 1.53 15.19 -1.42
CA ILE A 266 0.37 14.85 -2.25
C ILE A 266 0.68 13.54 -2.97
N GLU A 267 -0.10 12.49 -2.71
CA GLU A 267 0.16 11.15 -3.23
C GLU A 267 -1.14 10.45 -3.63
N ASP A 268 -1.08 9.48 -4.54
CA ASP A 268 -2.26 8.60 -4.78
C ASP A 268 -2.56 7.70 -3.60
N ALA A 269 -1.51 7.24 -2.93
CA ALA A 269 -1.58 6.58 -1.64
C ALA A 269 -0.40 7.06 -0.82
N ALA A 270 -0.59 7.49 0.42
CA ALA A 270 0.49 8.11 1.16
C ALA A 270 1.59 7.09 1.54
N GLU A 271 2.71 7.12 0.82
CA GLU A 271 3.91 6.31 1.01
C GLU A 271 5.04 7.11 1.67
N LEU A 272 5.03 8.43 1.51
CA LEU A 272 6.04 9.31 2.11
C LEU A 272 5.88 9.40 3.62
N SER A 273 7.02 9.34 4.31
CA SER A 273 7.14 9.47 5.77
C SER A 273 8.24 10.48 6.07
N LEU A 274 7.82 11.74 6.20
CA LEU A 274 8.70 12.87 6.45
C LEU A 274 9.02 12.98 7.94
N ARG A 275 10.25 13.38 8.26
CA ARG A 275 10.74 13.50 9.64
C ARG A 275 10.39 14.84 10.28
N GLN A 276 10.00 15.82 9.48
CA GLN A 276 9.65 17.16 9.92
C GLN A 276 8.31 17.16 10.66
N GLU A 277 8.15 18.06 11.63
CA GLU A 277 6.91 18.18 12.41
C GLU A 277 5.79 18.87 11.61
N HIS A 278 6.13 19.90 10.83
CA HIS A 278 5.17 20.73 10.10
C HIS A 278 4.78 20.13 8.73
N VAL A 279 4.23 18.92 8.73
CA VAL A 279 3.85 18.18 7.51
C VAL A 279 2.34 18.02 7.40
N VAL A 280 1.78 18.39 6.26
CA VAL A 280 0.39 18.05 5.87
C VAL A 280 0.44 16.95 4.82
N ARG A 281 -0.22 15.83 5.08
CA ARG A 281 -0.27 14.69 4.16
C ARG A 281 -1.62 14.65 3.46
N LEU A 282 -1.62 14.77 2.15
CA LEU A 282 -2.81 14.70 1.31
C LEU A 282 -2.77 13.47 0.42
N GLU A 283 -3.91 12.81 0.29
CA GLU A 283 -4.08 11.61 -0.54
C GLU A 283 -5.19 11.84 -1.55
N SER A 284 -4.96 11.42 -2.80
CA SER A 284 -6.00 11.40 -3.81
C SER A 284 -7.07 10.37 -3.44
N ARG A 285 -8.29 10.56 -3.95
CA ARG A 285 -9.39 9.64 -3.68
C ARG A 285 -10.10 9.31 -4.98
N PRO A 286 -10.17 8.04 -5.38
CA PRO A 286 -10.97 7.67 -6.55
C PRO A 286 -12.46 7.94 -6.29
N ALA A 287 -13.23 8.04 -7.36
CA ALA A 287 -14.69 8.07 -7.24
C ALA A 287 -15.22 6.83 -6.51
N ASN A 288 -16.33 6.97 -5.78
CA ASN A 288 -17.06 5.83 -5.25
C ASN A 288 -17.71 5.01 -6.38
N LEU A 289 -18.36 3.89 -6.04
CA LEU A 289 -19.05 3.03 -7.02
C LEU A 289 -20.14 3.76 -7.84
N GLU A 290 -20.64 4.90 -7.34
CA GLU A 290 -21.62 5.75 -8.03
C GLU A 290 -20.96 6.84 -8.90
N GLY A 291 -19.63 6.82 -9.06
CA GLY A 291 -18.88 7.81 -9.83
C GLY A 291 -18.74 9.17 -9.15
N ARG A 292 -18.97 9.27 -7.84
CA ARG A 292 -18.99 10.53 -7.08
C ARG A 292 -17.81 10.65 -6.10
N GLY A 293 -17.45 11.89 -5.81
CA GLY A 293 -16.50 12.22 -4.75
C GLY A 293 -15.03 12.02 -5.11
N GLU A 294 -14.69 11.91 -6.39
CA GLU A 294 -13.29 11.90 -6.82
C GLU A 294 -12.54 13.15 -6.33
N VAL A 295 -11.33 12.95 -5.83
CA VAL A 295 -10.37 14.01 -5.49
C VAL A 295 -9.05 13.66 -6.16
N THR A 296 -8.72 14.37 -7.23
CA THR A 296 -7.52 14.11 -8.03
C THR A 296 -6.27 14.76 -7.42
N ILE A 297 -5.08 14.25 -7.76
CA ILE A 297 -3.80 14.91 -7.40
C ILE A 297 -3.81 16.37 -7.84
N ARG A 298 -4.31 16.66 -9.05
CA ARG A 298 -4.46 18.02 -9.56
C ARG A 298 -5.24 18.93 -8.61
N SER A 299 -6.38 18.44 -8.11
CA SER A 299 -7.22 19.19 -7.15
C SER A 299 -6.46 19.48 -5.85
N LEU A 300 -5.68 18.50 -5.37
CA LEU A 300 -4.86 18.64 -4.18
C LEU A 300 -3.70 19.61 -4.37
N VAL A 301 -3.05 19.62 -5.54
CA VAL A 301 -1.97 20.59 -5.86
C VAL A 301 -2.53 22.01 -5.83
N VAL A 302 -3.66 22.26 -6.50
CA VAL A 302 -4.33 23.57 -6.49
C VAL A 302 -4.77 23.97 -5.08
N ASN A 303 -5.24 23.03 -4.27
CA ASN A 303 -5.63 23.29 -2.88
C ASN A 303 -4.41 23.60 -2.00
N ALA A 304 -3.30 22.89 -2.20
CA ALA A 304 -2.07 23.06 -1.42
C ALA A 304 -1.52 24.48 -1.51
N LEU A 305 -1.67 25.18 -2.65
CA LEU A 305 -1.26 26.58 -2.81
C LEU A 305 -1.96 27.54 -1.83
N ARG A 306 -3.11 27.16 -1.27
CA ARG A 306 -3.84 27.94 -0.25
C ARG A 306 -3.44 27.59 1.18
N MET A 307 -2.60 26.57 1.37
CA MET A 307 -2.17 26.09 2.69
C MET A 307 -0.88 26.75 3.19
N ARG A 308 -0.39 27.78 2.49
CA ARG A 308 0.88 28.46 2.72
C ARG A 308 2.05 27.46 2.90
N PRO A 309 2.28 26.53 1.94
CA PRO A 309 3.40 25.62 2.03
C PRO A 309 4.72 26.34 1.75
N ASP A 310 5.78 25.97 2.45
CA ASP A 310 7.15 26.28 2.02
C ASP A 310 7.56 25.36 0.87
N ARG A 311 7.09 24.10 0.88
CA ARG A 311 7.34 23.10 -0.17
C ARG A 311 6.12 22.25 -0.46
N ILE A 312 6.00 21.85 -1.73
CA ILE A 312 5.05 20.85 -2.18
C ILE A 312 5.84 19.60 -2.59
N VAL A 313 5.45 18.43 -2.10
CA VAL A 313 6.04 17.16 -2.51
C VAL A 313 4.97 16.32 -3.18
N VAL A 314 5.11 16.08 -4.48
CA VAL A 314 4.17 15.25 -5.24
C VAL A 314 4.78 13.86 -5.41
N GLY A 315 4.18 12.85 -4.79
CA GLY A 315 4.70 11.48 -4.79
C GLY A 315 5.01 10.98 -6.20
N GLU A 316 4.10 11.21 -7.14
CA GLU A 316 4.34 10.93 -8.56
C GLU A 316 3.42 11.78 -9.45
N VAL A 317 3.98 12.33 -10.52
CA VAL A 317 3.25 13.08 -11.55
C VAL A 317 2.93 12.14 -12.71
N ARG A 318 1.64 11.95 -12.99
CA ARG A 318 1.10 10.98 -13.95
C ARG A 318 0.16 11.61 -14.98
N GLY A 319 -0.26 12.86 -14.78
CA GLY A 319 -1.30 13.48 -15.57
C GLY A 319 -1.30 15.02 -15.53
N PRO A 320 -2.48 15.65 -15.67
CA PRO A 320 -2.61 17.09 -15.89
C PRO A 320 -2.13 17.95 -14.72
N GLU A 321 -1.99 17.39 -13.51
CA GLU A 321 -1.39 18.05 -12.35
C GLU A 321 0.04 18.55 -12.61
N ALA A 322 0.73 18.02 -13.64
CA ALA A 322 2.05 18.48 -14.05
C ALA A 322 2.06 19.99 -14.32
N LEU A 323 1.03 20.52 -14.99
CA LEU A 323 0.95 21.95 -15.30
C LEU A 323 0.82 22.79 -14.02
N ASP A 324 -0.07 22.40 -13.11
CA ASP A 324 -0.30 23.12 -11.85
C ASP A 324 0.95 23.07 -10.95
N LEU A 325 1.67 21.94 -10.94
CA LEU A 325 2.96 21.82 -10.24
C LEU A 325 4.03 22.74 -10.84
N LEU A 326 4.16 22.78 -12.17
CA LEU A 326 5.10 23.69 -12.85
C LEU A 326 4.76 25.15 -12.58
N GLN A 327 3.48 25.51 -12.53
CA GLN A 327 3.06 26.86 -12.16
C GLN A 327 3.39 27.18 -10.70
N ALA A 328 3.14 26.26 -9.76
CA ALA A 328 3.50 26.41 -8.36
C ALA A 328 5.00 26.70 -8.18
N LEU A 329 5.83 25.92 -8.87
CA LEU A 329 7.29 26.05 -8.88
C LEU A 329 7.75 27.41 -9.39
N ASN A 330 7.16 27.90 -10.48
CA ASN A 330 7.51 29.21 -11.05
C ASN A 330 6.93 30.40 -10.26
N THR A 331 6.05 30.18 -9.27
CA THR A 331 5.35 31.23 -8.51
C THR A 331 5.74 31.28 -7.04
N GLY A 332 6.91 30.74 -6.68
CA GLY A 332 7.51 30.92 -5.35
C GLY A 332 7.41 29.72 -4.42
N HIS A 333 7.00 28.54 -4.91
CA HIS A 333 7.03 27.27 -4.16
C HIS A 333 8.28 26.46 -4.51
N ASP A 334 9.43 27.12 -4.40
CA ASP A 334 10.75 26.54 -4.66
C ASP A 334 11.05 25.32 -3.78
N GLY A 335 11.99 24.48 -4.22
CA GLY A 335 12.45 23.35 -3.42
C GLY A 335 11.46 22.18 -3.37
N SER A 336 10.44 22.21 -4.22
CA SER A 336 9.48 21.11 -4.35
C SER A 336 10.16 19.87 -4.94
N LEU A 337 9.68 18.71 -4.51
CA LEU A 337 10.21 17.41 -4.91
C LEU A 337 9.11 16.62 -5.59
N SER A 338 9.42 15.92 -6.67
CA SER A 338 8.43 15.03 -7.30
C SER A 338 9.07 13.85 -7.99
N THR A 339 8.27 12.83 -8.34
CA THR A 339 8.73 11.74 -9.20
C THR A 339 7.97 11.65 -10.52
N VAL A 340 8.61 11.08 -11.54
CA VAL A 340 7.98 10.80 -12.83
C VAL A 340 8.55 9.51 -13.43
N HIS A 341 7.74 8.77 -14.18
CA HIS A 341 8.24 7.66 -15.00
C HIS A 341 8.92 8.17 -16.27
N ALA A 342 10.19 7.80 -16.44
CA ALA A 342 10.97 8.05 -17.64
C ALA A 342 12.15 7.07 -17.74
N ASN A 343 12.70 6.94 -18.94
CA ASN A 343 13.83 6.05 -19.23
C ASN A 343 15.18 6.78 -19.28
N SER A 344 15.17 8.11 -19.22
CA SER A 344 16.35 8.97 -19.13
C SER A 344 15.99 10.32 -18.50
N PRO A 345 16.99 11.12 -18.09
CA PRO A 345 16.77 12.50 -17.65
C PRO A 345 16.05 13.37 -18.69
N GLU A 346 16.42 13.27 -19.97
CA GLU A 346 15.82 14.05 -21.06
C GLU A 346 14.38 13.63 -21.32
N ASP A 347 14.11 12.32 -21.27
CA ASP A 347 12.76 11.79 -21.38
C ASP A 347 11.89 12.23 -20.21
N ALA A 348 12.46 12.43 -19.02
CA ALA A 348 11.72 12.95 -17.87
C ALA A 348 11.20 14.37 -18.12
N LEU A 349 12.02 15.24 -18.72
CA LEU A 349 11.61 16.60 -19.10
C LEU A 349 10.51 16.56 -20.17
N ARG A 350 10.70 15.79 -21.25
CA ARG A 350 9.69 15.62 -22.31
C ARG A 350 8.39 15.02 -21.80
N ARG A 351 8.48 14.08 -20.85
CA ARG A 351 7.33 13.47 -20.20
C ARG A 351 6.54 14.53 -19.44
N LEU A 352 7.20 15.37 -18.65
CA LEU A 352 6.51 16.47 -17.95
C LEU A 352 5.84 17.45 -18.91
N GLU A 353 6.48 17.80 -20.04
CA GLU A 353 5.86 18.62 -21.08
C GLU A 353 4.57 17.99 -21.60
N THR A 354 4.62 16.68 -21.91
CA THR A 354 3.47 15.91 -22.40
C THR A 354 2.35 15.87 -21.35
N LEU A 355 2.69 15.61 -20.09
CA LEU A 355 1.73 15.58 -19.00
C LEU A 355 1.09 16.95 -18.75
N ALA A 356 1.86 18.03 -18.87
CA ALA A 356 1.35 19.40 -18.75
C ALA A 356 0.39 19.76 -19.91
N LEU A 357 0.64 19.29 -21.13
CA LEU A 357 -0.26 19.46 -22.27
C LEU A 357 -1.64 18.81 -22.04
N MET A 358 -1.70 17.70 -21.29
CA MET A 358 -2.96 17.01 -20.97
C MET A 358 -3.91 17.85 -20.10
N ALA A 359 -3.42 18.92 -19.45
CA ALA A 359 -4.27 19.82 -18.68
C ALA A 359 -5.29 20.59 -19.52
N GLY A 360 -5.10 20.66 -20.85
CA GLY A 360 -6.10 21.18 -21.79
C GLY A 360 -6.26 22.71 -21.78
N VAL A 361 -5.31 23.45 -21.19
CA VAL A 361 -5.38 24.92 -21.04
C VAL A 361 -5.06 25.67 -22.35
N GLY A 362 -4.62 24.96 -23.40
CA GLY A 362 -4.35 25.55 -24.71
C GLY A 362 -3.08 26.40 -24.78
N LEU A 363 -2.13 26.18 -23.87
CA LEU A 363 -0.83 26.87 -23.90
C LEU A 363 0.00 26.40 -25.10
N PRO A 364 0.72 27.30 -25.80
CA PRO A 364 1.69 26.90 -26.80
C PRO A 364 2.75 25.98 -26.21
N HIS A 365 3.18 24.96 -26.97
CA HIS A 365 4.20 23.99 -26.48
C HIS A 365 5.49 24.69 -26.03
N ALA A 366 5.91 25.74 -26.75
CA ALA A 366 7.07 26.56 -26.37
C ALA A 366 6.95 27.16 -24.96
N ALA A 367 5.76 27.64 -24.56
CA ALA A 367 5.53 28.19 -23.23
C ALA A 367 5.64 27.11 -22.14
N ILE A 368 5.17 25.89 -22.41
CA ILE A 368 5.31 24.76 -21.47
C ILE A 368 6.79 24.39 -21.31
N ARG A 369 7.55 24.36 -22.40
CA ARG A 369 8.99 24.10 -22.35
C ARG A 369 9.74 25.13 -21.51
N GLU A 370 9.38 26.40 -21.64
CA GLU A 370 9.94 27.47 -20.79
C GLU A 370 9.55 27.29 -19.32
N GLN A 371 8.31 26.89 -19.02
CA GLN A 371 7.89 26.59 -17.64
C GLN A 371 8.66 25.42 -17.04
N VAL A 372 8.90 24.34 -17.79
CA VAL A 372 9.72 23.20 -17.34
C VAL A 372 11.15 23.66 -17.05
N ALA A 373 11.76 24.43 -17.95
CA ALA A 373 13.13 24.92 -17.81
C ALA A 373 13.30 25.95 -16.69
N GLY A 374 12.22 26.56 -16.22
CA GLY A 374 12.22 27.48 -15.09
C GLY A 374 11.85 26.88 -13.76
N ALA A 375 11.07 25.79 -13.77
CA ALA A 375 10.55 25.16 -12.56
C ALA A 375 11.54 24.20 -11.88
N LEU A 376 12.39 23.54 -12.67
CA LEU A 376 13.25 22.45 -12.20
C LEU A 376 14.71 22.87 -12.17
N ASP A 377 15.44 22.40 -11.14
CA ASP A 377 16.87 22.59 -10.99
C ASP A 377 17.64 21.30 -11.28
N LEU A 378 17.10 20.15 -10.83
CA LEU A 378 17.77 18.86 -10.95
C LEU A 378 16.82 17.76 -11.43
N VAL A 379 17.37 16.84 -12.22
CA VAL A 379 16.79 15.52 -12.51
C VAL A 379 17.71 14.45 -11.93
N VAL A 380 17.19 13.63 -11.02
CA VAL A 380 17.87 12.46 -10.45
C VAL A 380 17.31 11.22 -11.12
N HIS A 381 18.12 10.48 -11.85
CA HIS A 381 17.67 9.31 -12.60
C HIS A 381 18.12 8.00 -11.96
N GLN A 382 17.17 7.11 -11.69
CA GLN A 382 17.38 5.87 -10.97
C GLN A 382 16.90 4.66 -11.76
N THR A 383 17.73 3.62 -11.77
CA THR A 383 17.46 2.37 -12.48
C THR A 383 17.46 1.18 -11.52
N ARG A 384 16.76 0.10 -11.91
CA ARG A 384 16.87 -1.21 -11.28
C ARG A 384 17.79 -2.06 -12.15
N ARG A 385 18.90 -2.52 -11.59
CA ARG A 385 19.86 -3.39 -12.26
C ARG A 385 19.32 -4.82 -12.35
N PRO A 386 19.86 -5.66 -13.26
CA PRO A 386 19.44 -7.06 -13.41
C PRO A 386 19.57 -7.90 -12.12
N ASP A 387 20.51 -7.55 -11.25
CA ASP A 387 20.72 -8.21 -9.95
C ASP A 387 19.67 -7.85 -8.88
N GLY A 388 18.73 -6.96 -9.22
CA GLY A 388 17.68 -6.44 -8.36
C GLY A 388 18.06 -5.20 -7.56
N SER A 389 19.33 -4.79 -7.58
CA SER A 389 19.80 -3.57 -6.90
C SER A 389 19.23 -2.32 -7.57
N ARG A 390 19.02 -1.27 -6.77
CA ARG A 390 18.49 0.01 -7.22
C ARG A 390 19.60 1.05 -7.09
N GLN A 391 19.90 1.78 -8.17
CA GLN A 391 21.00 2.74 -8.19
C GLN A 391 20.61 4.03 -8.91
N VAL A 392 20.97 5.17 -8.32
CA VAL A 392 21.01 6.45 -9.01
C VAL A 392 22.19 6.42 -9.97
N VAL A 393 21.91 6.50 -11.27
CA VAL A 393 22.91 6.36 -12.33
C VAL A 393 23.32 7.69 -12.95
N SER A 394 22.49 8.72 -12.80
CA SER A 394 22.74 10.06 -13.32
C SER A 394 22.06 11.11 -12.45
N ILE A 395 22.74 12.25 -12.26
CA ILE A 395 22.18 13.48 -11.70
C ILE A 395 22.49 14.58 -12.71
N CYS A 396 21.45 15.23 -13.22
CA CYS A 396 21.57 16.27 -14.23
C CYS A 396 21.03 17.60 -13.70
N GLU A 397 21.79 18.68 -13.91
CA GLU A 397 21.27 20.04 -13.82
C GLU A 397 20.31 20.29 -15.00
N VAL A 398 19.18 20.95 -14.72
CA VAL A 398 18.30 21.45 -15.77
C VAL A 398 18.81 22.80 -16.25
N THR A 399 19.09 22.89 -17.54
CA THR A 399 19.60 24.09 -18.19
C THR A 399 18.60 24.62 -19.22
N ARG A 400 18.68 25.92 -19.51
CA ARG A 400 17.83 26.57 -20.51
C ARG A 400 18.59 26.65 -21.83
N VAL A 401 17.98 26.17 -22.91
CA VAL A 401 18.53 26.23 -24.26
C VAL A 401 17.50 26.79 -25.24
N ALA A 402 17.95 27.17 -26.44
CA ALA A 402 17.06 27.53 -27.54
C ALA A 402 16.16 26.33 -27.86
N GLY A 403 14.88 26.40 -27.46
CA GLY A 403 13.91 25.34 -27.65
C GLY A 403 13.40 24.67 -26.37
N GLY A 404 13.85 25.07 -25.17
CA GLY A 404 13.26 24.62 -23.90
C GLY A 404 14.25 24.23 -22.81
N ALA A 405 13.88 23.19 -22.06
CA ALA A 405 14.69 22.57 -21.03
C ALA A 405 15.65 21.54 -21.64
N ALA A 406 16.90 21.56 -21.20
CA ALA A 406 17.90 20.54 -21.48
C ALA A 406 18.59 20.10 -20.18
N THR A 407 19.36 19.03 -20.25
CA THR A 407 20.09 18.44 -19.12
C THR A 407 21.59 18.66 -19.31
N ARG A 408 22.27 18.96 -18.22
CA ARG A 408 23.73 18.92 -18.12
C ARG A 408 24.08 17.93 -17.02
N GLU A 409 24.78 16.85 -17.38
CA GLU A 409 25.17 15.82 -16.42
C GLU A 409 26.11 16.42 -15.36
N LEU A 410 25.79 16.21 -14.09
CA LEU A 410 26.62 16.56 -12.94
C LEU A 410 27.24 15.31 -12.29
N MET A 411 26.59 14.15 -12.44
CA MET A 411 27.11 12.89 -11.92
C MET A 411 27.02 11.82 -12.99
N ARG A 412 28.16 11.13 -13.22
CA ARG A 412 28.22 9.93 -14.04
C ARG A 412 28.94 8.83 -13.26
N GLY A 413 28.21 7.77 -12.90
CA GLY A 413 28.76 6.75 -12.00
C GLY A 413 28.94 7.29 -10.58
N GLU A 414 30.16 7.22 -10.02
CA GLU A 414 30.46 7.68 -8.65
C GLU A 414 31.03 9.11 -8.61
N GLU A 415 31.45 9.66 -9.74
CA GLU A 415 32.04 11.00 -9.81
C GLU A 415 30.95 12.07 -9.90
N VAL A 416 31.12 13.13 -9.10
CA VAL A 416 30.26 14.32 -9.09
C VAL A 416 31.07 15.54 -9.50
N MET A 417 30.61 16.23 -10.52
CA MET A 417 31.15 17.50 -11.00
C MET A 417 30.52 18.66 -10.23
N ALA A 418 31.34 19.67 -9.92
CA ALA A 418 30.87 20.88 -9.26
C ALA A 418 29.94 21.69 -10.18
N ALA A 419 28.79 22.13 -9.64
CA ALA A 419 27.92 23.08 -10.30
C ALA A 419 28.54 24.49 -10.25
N ARG A 420 29.25 24.87 -11.31
CA ARG A 420 29.98 26.16 -11.36
C ARG A 420 29.12 27.34 -11.79
N GLU A 421 28.08 27.08 -12.57
CA GLU A 421 27.17 28.06 -13.15
C GLU A 421 25.76 27.47 -13.18
N GLY A 422 24.75 28.28 -13.51
CA GLY A 422 23.38 27.79 -13.72
C GLY A 422 22.45 27.96 -12.51
N SER A 423 21.34 27.21 -12.49
CA SER A 423 20.32 27.39 -11.45
C SER A 423 20.77 26.78 -10.14
N LEU A 424 21.42 25.61 -10.18
CA LEU A 424 21.92 24.95 -8.98
C LEU A 424 23.03 25.77 -8.31
N ALA A 425 23.99 26.31 -9.08
CA ALA A 425 25.04 27.17 -8.53
C ALA A 425 24.45 28.38 -7.77
N ARG A 426 23.39 29.01 -8.29
CA ARG A 426 22.69 30.13 -7.62
C ARG A 426 22.00 29.70 -6.32
N ARG A 427 21.39 28.50 -6.29
CA ARG A 427 20.78 27.94 -5.06
C ARG A 427 21.85 27.67 -4.00
N LEU A 428 23.02 27.18 -4.41
CA LEU A 428 24.11 26.81 -3.50
C LEU A 428 24.89 28.03 -2.95
N GLN A 429 24.94 29.16 -3.67
CA GLN A 429 25.64 30.38 -3.21
C GLN A 429 25.15 30.91 -1.85
N GLY A 430 23.91 30.63 -1.47
CA GLY A 430 23.34 31.03 -0.17
C GLY A 430 23.67 30.08 0.98
N ILE A 431 24.18 28.88 0.70
CA ILE A 431 24.48 27.84 1.68
C ILE A 431 25.95 27.96 2.04
N ARG A 432 26.25 28.70 3.12
CA ARG A 432 27.60 28.69 3.69
C ARG A 432 27.77 27.41 4.51
N GLY A 433 28.52 26.45 3.97
CA GLY A 433 28.88 25.19 4.64
C GLY A 433 29.89 24.43 3.81
#